data_AF-A0A7W6DYN3-F1
#
_entry.id   AF-A0A7W6DYN3-F1
#
_cell.length_a   1.000
_cell.length_b   1.000
_cell.length_c   1.000
_cell.angle_alpha   90.00
_cell.angle_beta   90.00
_cell.angle_gamma   90.00
#
_symmetry.space_group_name_H-M   'P 1'
#
loop_
_entity.id
_entity.type
_entity.pdbx_description
1 polymer ?
#
loop_
_entity_poly.entity_id
_entity_poly.type
_entity_poly.pdbx_seq_one_letter_code
_entity_poly.pdbx_strand_id
1 'polypeptide(L)'
;MAEILPDLRAGSFDCLRIDRTDYDLWLDKRLSQGTAADDTWLASQPVFPAITLCEFIGAALLRKQGEAPDDRRAKATGFAYVSQGPDGGRAALDILMRSQDGGHIVTQGEFGPLLRHVNGSYLDDDAFAGFRGILRDYFLEIWPLAPGDDILGQAVTERRLHSLTSASKETGIGAAVLDDFLTEAGAFAPGDARADARKTFDAKAWQHVLDEIPTLVGPIALRKAIGATLAELNGLKADGVLVPRTNIATIKSPWRIADGQALLEELEAYAQPVALDEPGWETIQLVHKRLDFPVGGIIAAIRAGFLRLGKRSDVFGYHGFVVEATEVSSFKAKTAPKRKPSTTPGEVSAAAFARSVGIRGKGQFLALIEGGYTPAMLVVNPTTRRREWRMSRDDIAAFETNYTTPSMPSAETGAHLNTIRAVLQSERVQPFRPNGLDVGPLYLRNAVEPVVALLKSQEGK
;
A
#
# COMPACT_ATOMS: atom_id res chain seq x y z
N MET A 1 -75.39 -1.90 15.25
CA MET A 1 -75.14 -0.91 16.33
C MET A 1 -75.84 -1.28 17.64
N ALA A 2 -77.14 -1.60 17.66
CA ALA A 2 -77.82 -2.02 18.90
C ALA A 2 -77.27 -3.32 19.53
N GLU A 3 -76.70 -4.21 18.72
CA GLU A 3 -76.22 -5.54 19.13
C GLU A 3 -74.89 -5.51 19.89
N ILE A 4 -74.02 -4.52 19.62
CA ILE A 4 -72.68 -4.39 20.25
C ILE A 4 -72.65 -3.31 21.34
N LEU A 5 -73.73 -2.54 21.51
CA LEU A 5 -73.81 -1.43 22.46
C LEU A 5 -73.69 -1.89 23.93
N PRO A 6 -74.27 -3.01 24.36
CA PRO A 6 -74.09 -3.53 25.72
C PRO A 6 -72.62 -3.89 25.98
N ASP A 7 -71.97 -4.57 25.03
CA ASP A 7 -70.58 -5.00 25.12
C ASP A 7 -69.59 -3.81 25.09
N LEU A 8 -69.86 -2.79 24.27
CA LEU A 8 -69.11 -1.53 24.28
C LEU A 8 -69.23 -0.80 25.62
N ARG A 9 -70.42 -0.76 26.22
CA ARG A 9 -70.64 -0.12 27.54
C ARG A 9 -70.03 -0.91 28.70
N ALA A 10 -69.97 -2.23 28.56
CA ALA A 10 -69.35 -3.12 29.55
C ALA A 10 -67.82 -3.14 29.44
N GLY A 11 -67.23 -2.46 28.45
CA GLY A 11 -65.79 -2.50 28.20
C GLY A 11 -65.33 -3.87 27.68
N SER A 12 -66.22 -4.71 27.16
CA SER A 12 -65.88 -6.04 26.63
C SER A 12 -64.95 -5.97 25.41
N PHE A 13 -64.88 -4.80 24.76
CA PHE A 13 -63.93 -4.49 23.69
C PHE A 13 -62.74 -3.64 24.15
N ASP A 14 -62.66 -3.28 25.44
CA ASP A 14 -61.55 -2.51 25.97
C ASP A 14 -60.29 -3.37 25.92
N CYS A 15 -59.35 -2.95 25.09
CA CYS A 15 -58.03 -3.53 25.06
C CYS A 15 -57.14 -2.86 26.11
N LEU A 16 -56.03 -3.52 26.44
CA LEU A 16 -54.99 -2.95 27.28
C LEU A 16 -54.61 -1.56 26.73
N ARG A 17 -54.64 -0.53 27.59
CA ARG A 17 -54.12 0.78 27.22
C ARG A 17 -52.61 0.66 27.07
N ILE A 18 -52.11 1.07 25.92
CA ILE A 18 -50.67 1.07 25.63
C ILE A 18 -50.23 2.49 25.33
N ASP A 19 -49.05 2.86 25.82
CA ASP A 19 -48.44 4.15 25.54
C ASP A 19 -48.17 4.30 24.04
N ARG A 20 -48.51 5.47 23.49
CA ARG A 20 -48.32 5.79 22.07
C ARG A 20 -46.84 5.95 21.77
N THR A 21 -46.38 5.35 20.68
CA THR A 21 -45.03 5.53 20.16
C THR A 21 -44.95 6.74 19.25
N ASP A 22 -43.74 7.21 18.96
CA ASP A 22 -43.53 8.30 17.98
C ASP A 22 -44.07 7.94 16.59
N TYR A 23 -43.98 6.66 16.22
CA TYR A 23 -44.59 6.14 14.99
C TYR A 23 -46.12 6.26 15.01
N ASP A 24 -46.78 5.93 16.12
CA ASP A 24 -48.24 6.03 16.24
C ASP A 24 -48.69 7.51 16.14
N LEU A 25 -47.95 8.41 16.80
CA LEU A 25 -48.21 9.85 16.76
C LEU A 25 -47.96 10.42 15.36
N TRP A 26 -46.90 9.98 14.69
CA TRP A 26 -46.63 10.34 13.31
C TRP A 26 -47.76 9.89 12.40
N LEU A 27 -48.13 8.60 12.43
CA LEU A 27 -49.16 8.06 11.54
C LEU A 27 -50.52 8.73 11.74
N ASP A 28 -50.92 8.98 12.99
CA ASP A 28 -52.15 9.70 13.32
C ASP A 28 -52.16 11.12 12.74
N LYS A 29 -51.09 11.90 12.97
CA LYS A 29 -50.93 13.24 12.38
C LYS A 29 -50.94 13.18 10.84
N ARG A 30 -50.21 12.22 10.28
CA ARG A 30 -50.00 12.02 8.85
C ARG A 30 -51.30 11.74 8.11
N LEU A 31 -52.22 11.00 8.72
CA LEU A 31 -53.54 10.67 8.19
C LEU A 31 -54.59 11.74 8.47
N SER A 32 -54.55 12.39 9.64
CA SER A 32 -55.55 13.39 10.05
C SER A 32 -55.30 14.79 9.50
N GLN A 33 -54.03 15.18 9.36
CA GLN A 33 -53.62 16.55 9.02
C GLN A 33 -52.86 16.64 7.69
N GLY A 34 -52.48 15.51 7.09
CA GLY A 34 -51.87 15.46 5.77
C GLY A 34 -50.47 16.07 5.68
N THR A 35 -50.04 16.42 4.44
CA THR A 35 -48.73 17.01 4.03
C THR A 35 -47.87 17.62 5.10
N ALA A 36 -48.44 18.70 5.63
CA ALA A 36 -47.74 19.79 6.27
C ALA A 36 -47.53 19.56 7.77
N ALA A 37 -48.15 18.52 8.33
CA ALA A 37 -48.03 18.19 9.75
C ALA A 37 -46.89 17.19 10.03
N ASP A 38 -46.21 16.72 8.99
CA ASP A 38 -45.05 15.82 9.08
C ASP A 38 -43.77 16.64 8.88
N ASP A 39 -43.00 16.75 9.95
CA ASP A 39 -41.71 17.43 10.00
C ASP A 39 -40.54 16.49 9.69
N THR A 40 -40.83 15.22 9.42
CA THR A 40 -39.83 14.22 9.06
C THR A 40 -39.56 14.20 7.56
N TRP A 41 -38.52 13.48 7.14
CA TRP A 41 -38.25 13.27 5.71
C TRP A 41 -39.39 12.53 4.99
N LEU A 42 -40.18 11.74 5.74
CA LEU A 42 -41.30 10.95 5.21
C LEU A 42 -42.46 11.81 4.70
N ALA A 43 -42.50 13.11 5.00
CA ALA A 43 -43.51 14.01 4.46
C ALA A 43 -43.52 14.03 2.91
N SER A 44 -42.37 13.74 2.30
CA SER A 44 -42.18 13.63 0.85
C SER A 44 -42.50 12.25 0.27
N GLN A 45 -42.81 11.27 1.11
CA GLN A 45 -42.96 9.87 0.72
C GLN A 45 -44.42 9.40 0.85
N PRO A 46 -44.86 8.44 0.02
CA PRO A 46 -46.17 7.83 0.20
C PRO A 46 -46.23 7.03 1.51
N VAL A 47 -47.37 7.14 2.22
CA VAL A 47 -47.55 6.58 3.57
C VAL A 47 -47.38 5.06 3.60
N PHE A 48 -47.93 4.35 2.61
CA PHE A 48 -47.86 2.88 2.59
C PHE A 48 -46.41 2.35 2.51
N PRO A 49 -45.57 2.76 1.53
CA PRO A 49 -44.15 2.44 1.50
C PRO A 49 -43.39 2.79 2.78
N ALA A 50 -43.69 3.95 3.38
CA ALA A 50 -43.06 4.38 4.63
C ALA A 50 -43.37 3.40 5.77
N ILE A 51 -44.64 3.01 5.95
CA ILE A 51 -45.07 2.02 6.95
C ILE A 51 -44.39 0.68 6.69
N THR A 52 -44.42 0.20 5.45
CA THR A 52 -43.85 -1.10 5.05
C THR A 52 -42.35 -1.17 5.39
N LEU A 53 -41.59 -0.10 5.12
CA LEU A 53 -40.18 -0.09 5.48
C LEU A 53 -39.92 0.01 6.96
N CYS A 54 -40.69 0.82 7.69
CA CYS A 54 -40.59 0.88 9.14
C CYS A 54 -40.79 -0.52 9.74
N GLU A 55 -41.79 -1.25 9.25
CA GLU A 55 -42.05 -2.63 9.67
C GLU A 55 -40.86 -3.55 9.36
N PHE A 56 -40.41 -3.62 8.10
CA PHE A 56 -39.37 -4.57 7.72
C PHE A 56 -37.99 -4.27 8.30
N ILE A 57 -37.56 -3.00 8.30
CA ILE A 57 -36.28 -2.58 8.88
C ILE A 57 -36.31 -2.82 10.39
N GLY A 58 -37.39 -2.42 11.06
CA GLY A 58 -37.51 -2.64 12.49
C GLY A 58 -37.58 -4.12 12.87
N ALA A 59 -38.30 -4.94 12.10
CA ALA A 59 -38.34 -6.38 12.32
C ALA A 59 -36.95 -7.02 12.15
N ALA A 60 -36.16 -6.59 11.16
CA ALA A 60 -34.79 -7.04 10.98
C ALA A 60 -33.88 -6.61 12.15
N LEU A 61 -34.01 -5.37 12.64
CA LEU A 61 -33.27 -4.86 13.80
C LEU A 61 -33.56 -5.65 15.07
N LEU A 62 -34.84 -5.94 15.33
CA LEU A 62 -35.26 -6.74 16.48
C LEU A 62 -34.71 -8.18 16.41
N ARG A 63 -34.80 -8.84 15.25
CA ARG A 63 -34.21 -10.18 15.06
C ARG A 63 -32.70 -10.17 15.28
N LYS A 64 -31.99 -9.15 14.81
CA LYS A 64 -30.54 -9.01 15.05
C LYS A 64 -30.22 -8.86 16.55
N GLN A 65 -31.13 -8.32 17.34
CA GLN A 65 -31.02 -8.23 18.79
C GLN A 65 -31.45 -9.52 19.53
N GLY A 66 -31.88 -10.56 18.79
CA GLY A 66 -32.37 -11.81 19.36
C GLY A 66 -33.83 -11.73 19.84
N GLU A 67 -34.56 -10.71 19.40
CA GLU A 67 -35.94 -10.48 19.81
C GLU A 67 -36.94 -10.91 18.73
N ALA A 68 -38.07 -11.47 19.16
CA ALA A 68 -39.17 -11.77 18.25
C ALA A 68 -39.89 -10.46 17.87
N PRO A 69 -39.98 -10.14 16.57
CA PRO A 69 -40.64 -8.91 16.15
C PRO A 69 -42.15 -9.06 16.25
N ASP A 70 -42.79 -8.20 17.06
CA ASP A 70 -44.21 -7.91 16.93
C ASP A 70 -44.41 -6.69 16.00
N ASP A 71 -45.58 -6.63 15.36
CA ASP A 71 -45.92 -5.64 14.34
C ASP A 71 -45.68 -4.20 14.81
N ARG A 72 -46.15 -3.88 16.03
CA ARG A 72 -46.10 -2.51 16.56
C ARG A 72 -44.68 -2.10 16.94
N ARG A 73 -43.95 -2.96 17.65
CA ARG A 73 -42.55 -2.66 18.01
C ARG A 73 -41.66 -2.61 16.78
N ALA A 74 -41.90 -3.47 15.77
CA ALA A 74 -41.18 -3.43 14.51
C ALA A 74 -41.36 -2.06 13.84
N LYS A 75 -42.60 -1.63 13.60
CA LYS A 75 -42.90 -0.32 13.01
C LYS A 75 -42.29 0.84 13.79
N ALA A 76 -42.43 0.86 15.12
CA ALA A 76 -41.83 1.90 15.96
C ALA A 76 -40.29 1.91 15.88
N THR A 77 -39.66 0.74 15.92
CA THR A 77 -38.20 0.59 15.85
C THR A 77 -37.67 1.06 14.51
N GLY A 78 -38.29 0.66 13.39
CA GLY A 78 -37.85 1.09 12.08
C GLY A 78 -38.13 2.57 11.83
N PHE A 79 -39.26 3.10 12.32
CA PHE A 79 -39.60 4.52 12.19
C PHE A 79 -38.53 5.44 12.79
N ALA A 80 -37.94 5.06 13.92
CA ALA A 80 -36.85 5.81 14.54
C ALA A 80 -35.66 6.06 13.59
N TYR A 81 -35.46 5.20 12.58
CA TYR A 81 -34.42 5.36 11.57
C TYR A 81 -34.96 5.96 10.27
N VAL A 82 -36.06 5.40 9.74
CA VAL A 82 -36.57 5.75 8.40
C VAL A 82 -37.10 7.20 8.36
N SER A 83 -37.64 7.71 9.47
CA SER A 83 -38.11 9.11 9.57
C SER A 83 -37.00 10.15 9.36
N GLN A 84 -35.75 9.79 9.63
CA GLN A 84 -34.58 10.65 9.42
C GLN A 84 -34.11 10.68 7.95
N GLY A 85 -34.77 9.92 7.07
CA GLY A 85 -34.47 9.88 5.65
C GLY A 85 -33.32 8.95 5.27
N PRO A 86 -32.65 9.21 4.14
CA PRO A 86 -31.66 8.30 3.58
C PRO A 86 -30.52 7.98 4.54
N ASP A 87 -30.06 8.96 5.33
CA ASP A 87 -28.96 8.76 6.28
C ASP A 87 -29.36 7.86 7.45
N GLY A 88 -30.57 8.06 8.00
CA GLY A 88 -31.10 7.18 9.04
C GLY A 88 -31.37 5.77 8.53
N GLY A 89 -31.90 5.65 7.30
CA GLY A 89 -32.02 4.38 6.60
C GLY A 89 -30.66 3.68 6.47
N ARG A 90 -29.64 4.37 5.95
CA ARG A 90 -28.26 3.85 5.84
C ARG A 90 -27.69 3.44 7.19
N ALA A 91 -27.93 4.20 8.26
CA ALA A 91 -27.49 3.83 9.61
C ALA A 91 -28.13 2.50 10.08
N ALA A 92 -29.42 2.29 9.81
CA ALA A 92 -30.07 1.02 10.10
C ALA A 92 -29.49 -0.13 9.25
N LEU A 93 -29.26 0.11 7.96
CA LEU A 93 -28.65 -0.86 7.06
C LEU A 93 -27.24 -1.24 7.52
N ASP A 94 -26.44 -0.27 7.96
CA ASP A 94 -25.11 -0.48 8.54
C ASP A 94 -25.15 -1.32 9.79
N ILE A 95 -26.05 -1.02 10.74
CA ILE A 95 -26.23 -1.84 11.93
C ILE A 95 -26.51 -3.28 11.54
N LEU A 96 -27.33 -3.51 10.52
CA LEU A 96 -27.76 -4.84 10.09
C LEU A 96 -26.70 -5.59 9.28
N MET A 97 -25.94 -4.90 8.43
CA MET A 97 -24.93 -5.48 7.55
C MET A 97 -23.56 -5.64 8.20
N ARG A 98 -23.25 -4.89 9.25
CA ARG A 98 -21.98 -5.07 9.97
C ARG A 98 -21.91 -6.43 10.66
N SER A 99 -20.83 -7.15 10.37
CA SER A 99 -20.42 -8.39 11.01
C SER A 99 -19.58 -8.09 12.26
N GLN A 100 -19.44 -9.08 13.15
CA GLN A 100 -18.63 -8.94 14.37
C GLN A 100 -17.14 -8.72 14.09
N ASP A 101 -16.67 -9.14 12.91
CA ASP A 101 -15.30 -8.92 12.43
C ASP A 101 -15.07 -7.52 11.83
N GLY A 102 -16.08 -6.62 11.90
CA GLY A 102 -16.00 -5.26 11.38
C GLY A 102 -16.18 -5.12 9.87
N GLY A 103 -16.32 -6.23 9.13
CA GLY A 103 -16.69 -6.22 7.72
C GLY A 103 -18.21 -6.18 7.49
N HIS A 104 -18.62 -6.18 6.21
CA HIS A 104 -20.02 -6.32 5.83
C HIS A 104 -20.37 -7.78 5.54
N ILE A 105 -21.60 -8.15 5.90
CA ILE A 105 -22.24 -9.39 5.46
C ILE A 105 -22.58 -9.23 3.98
N VAL A 106 -22.13 -10.19 3.18
CA VAL A 106 -22.34 -10.20 1.71
C VAL A 106 -23.52 -11.09 1.30
N THR A 107 -24.41 -11.39 2.23
CA THR A 107 -25.64 -12.16 2.01
C THR A 107 -26.84 -11.32 2.46
N GLN A 108 -28.05 -11.72 2.04
CA GLN A 108 -29.27 -10.97 2.37
C GLN A 108 -29.57 -10.92 3.88
N GLY A 109 -29.10 -11.90 4.66
CA GLY A 109 -29.30 -11.96 6.11
C GLY A 109 -30.77 -11.73 6.53
N GLU A 110 -30.95 -10.91 7.55
CA GLU A 110 -32.27 -10.55 8.09
C GLU A 110 -33.13 -9.69 7.14
N PHE A 111 -32.55 -9.17 6.04
CA PHE A 111 -33.29 -8.44 5.02
C PHE A 111 -33.93 -9.31 3.96
N GLY A 112 -33.69 -10.63 3.96
CA GLY A 112 -34.32 -11.55 3.01
C GLY A 112 -35.82 -11.29 2.81
N PRO A 113 -36.63 -11.10 3.88
CA PRO A 113 -38.03 -10.73 3.76
C PRO A 113 -38.29 -9.38 3.08
N LEU A 114 -37.54 -8.32 3.43
CA LEU A 114 -37.69 -7.00 2.80
C LEU A 114 -37.37 -7.08 1.30
N LEU A 115 -36.20 -7.63 0.97
CA LEU A 115 -35.74 -7.76 -0.41
C LEU A 115 -36.70 -8.60 -1.24
N ARG A 116 -37.29 -9.65 -0.69
CA ARG A 116 -38.29 -10.47 -1.40
C ARG A 116 -39.54 -9.66 -1.79
N HIS A 117 -40.01 -8.75 -0.93
CA HIS A 117 -41.19 -7.94 -1.24
C HIS A 117 -40.84 -6.81 -2.21
N VAL A 118 -39.74 -6.10 -1.96
CA VAL A 118 -39.31 -4.98 -2.80
C VAL A 118 -38.87 -5.44 -4.19
N ASN A 119 -38.26 -6.63 -4.30
CA ASN A 119 -37.88 -7.25 -5.58
C ASN A 119 -38.98 -8.10 -6.21
N GLY A 120 -40.15 -8.19 -5.56
CA GLY A 120 -41.27 -9.01 -6.00
C GLY A 120 -42.53 -8.16 -6.10
N SER A 121 -43.38 -8.24 -5.09
CA SER A 121 -44.70 -7.58 -5.06
C SER A 121 -44.67 -6.07 -5.29
N TYR A 122 -43.58 -5.40 -4.91
CA TYR A 122 -43.45 -3.94 -5.02
C TYR A 122 -42.39 -3.51 -6.03
N LEU A 123 -41.94 -4.39 -6.93
CA LEU A 123 -40.89 -4.04 -7.87
C LEU A 123 -41.33 -2.94 -8.86
N ASP A 124 -42.54 -3.09 -9.40
CA ASP A 124 -43.12 -2.19 -10.40
C ASP A 124 -44.01 -1.08 -9.80
N ASP A 125 -44.05 -0.96 -8.47
CA ASP A 125 -44.81 0.09 -7.79
C ASP A 125 -43.97 1.37 -7.69
N ASP A 126 -44.33 2.42 -8.42
CA ASP A 126 -43.64 3.72 -8.42
C ASP A 126 -43.60 4.37 -7.03
N ALA A 127 -44.54 4.05 -6.13
CA ALA A 127 -44.55 4.56 -4.78
C ALA A 127 -43.32 4.11 -3.96
N PHE A 128 -42.71 2.98 -4.33
CA PHE A 128 -41.49 2.45 -3.70
C PHE A 128 -40.19 2.87 -4.41
N ALA A 129 -40.25 3.65 -5.50
CA ALA A 129 -39.06 3.97 -6.30
C ALA A 129 -37.96 4.68 -5.51
N GLY A 130 -38.31 5.68 -4.70
CA GLY A 130 -37.34 6.41 -3.87
C GLY A 130 -36.60 5.48 -2.89
N PHE A 131 -37.33 4.54 -2.30
CA PHE A 131 -36.78 3.55 -1.38
C PHE A 131 -35.94 2.47 -2.06
N ARG A 132 -36.37 2.00 -3.25
CA ARG A 132 -35.55 1.12 -4.08
C ARG A 132 -34.21 1.77 -4.40
N GLY A 133 -34.20 3.06 -4.73
CA GLY A 133 -32.99 3.85 -4.96
C GLY A 133 -32.03 3.82 -3.76
N ILE A 134 -32.53 4.16 -2.57
CA ILE A 134 -31.73 4.17 -1.33
C ILE A 134 -31.11 2.79 -1.04
N LEU A 135 -31.92 1.73 -1.10
CA LEU A 135 -31.45 0.37 -0.88
C LEU A 135 -30.40 -0.05 -1.92
N ARG A 136 -30.67 0.24 -3.20
CA ARG A 136 -29.75 -0.07 -4.30
C ARG A 136 -28.42 0.63 -4.13
N ASP A 137 -28.44 1.94 -3.87
CA ASP A 137 -27.22 2.73 -3.68
C ASP A 137 -26.38 2.17 -2.54
N TYR A 138 -27.03 1.81 -1.43
CA TYR A 138 -26.36 1.20 -0.30
C TYR A 138 -25.74 -0.17 -0.64
N PHE A 139 -26.48 -1.08 -1.27
CA PHE A 139 -25.94 -2.41 -1.61
C PHE A 139 -24.81 -2.34 -2.64
N LEU A 140 -24.86 -1.40 -3.58
CA LEU A 140 -23.76 -1.14 -4.50
C LEU A 140 -22.47 -0.71 -3.80
N GLU A 141 -22.56 -0.11 -2.61
CA GLU A 141 -21.41 0.31 -1.81
C GLU A 141 -20.81 -0.81 -0.95
N ILE A 142 -21.57 -1.87 -0.63
CA ILE A 142 -21.13 -2.90 0.33
C ILE A 142 -21.04 -4.32 -0.24
N TRP A 143 -21.71 -4.60 -1.36
CA TRP A 143 -21.73 -5.92 -1.97
C TRP A 143 -20.86 -5.99 -3.23
N PRO A 144 -20.11 -7.10 -3.42
CA PRO A 144 -19.25 -7.30 -4.58
C PRO A 144 -20.04 -7.74 -5.83
N LEU A 145 -20.97 -6.91 -6.28
CA LEU A 145 -21.87 -7.19 -7.40
C LEU A 145 -21.14 -7.08 -8.75
N ALA A 146 -21.41 -8.03 -9.64
CA ALA A 146 -20.85 -8.07 -10.99
C ALA A 146 -21.67 -7.22 -11.97
N PRO A 147 -21.06 -6.74 -13.07
CA PRO A 147 -21.83 -6.16 -14.16
C PRO A 147 -22.81 -7.20 -14.72
N GLY A 148 -24.07 -6.79 -14.88
CA GLY A 148 -25.17 -7.66 -15.31
C GLY A 148 -25.95 -8.33 -14.17
N ASP A 149 -25.47 -8.28 -12.91
CA ASP A 149 -26.28 -8.70 -11.77
C ASP A 149 -27.51 -7.79 -11.66
N ASP A 150 -28.68 -8.35 -11.34
CA ASP A 150 -29.89 -7.56 -11.06
C ASP A 150 -29.98 -7.23 -9.57
N ILE A 151 -30.17 -5.95 -9.24
CA ILE A 151 -30.47 -5.51 -7.89
C ILE A 151 -31.62 -4.50 -7.91
N LEU A 152 -32.77 -4.96 -7.42
CA LEU A 152 -34.04 -4.21 -7.35
C LEU A 152 -34.55 -3.78 -8.74
N GLY A 153 -34.51 -4.70 -9.72
CA GLY A 153 -35.04 -4.53 -11.09
C GLY A 153 -34.18 -3.67 -12.00
N GLN A 154 -32.95 -3.40 -11.59
CA GLN A 154 -31.99 -2.68 -12.40
C GLN A 154 -30.69 -3.48 -12.47
N ALA A 155 -30.17 -3.64 -13.68
CA ALA A 155 -28.86 -4.26 -13.88
C ALA A 155 -27.74 -3.38 -13.29
N VAL A 156 -26.76 -4.01 -12.66
CA VAL A 156 -25.50 -3.38 -12.27
C VAL A 156 -24.69 -3.13 -13.54
N THR A 157 -24.27 -1.89 -13.76
CA THR A 157 -23.52 -1.51 -14.97
C THR A 157 -22.02 -1.69 -14.81
N GLU A 158 -21.52 -1.48 -13.59
CA GLU A 158 -20.09 -1.56 -13.27
C GLU A 158 -19.88 -2.18 -11.89
N ARG A 159 -18.74 -2.86 -11.72
CA ARG A 159 -18.33 -3.41 -10.44
C ARG A 159 -17.67 -2.32 -9.60
N ARG A 160 -18.23 -2.05 -8.42
CA ARG A 160 -17.64 -1.11 -7.43
C ARG A 160 -16.74 -1.82 -6.43
N LEU A 161 -17.15 -2.99 -5.97
CA LEU A 161 -16.39 -3.82 -5.04
C LEU A 161 -16.06 -5.18 -5.63
N HIS A 162 -14.86 -5.64 -5.30
CA HIS A 162 -14.52 -7.05 -5.35
C HIS A 162 -14.55 -7.63 -3.94
N SER A 163 -15.01 -8.88 -3.81
CA SER A 163 -14.49 -9.79 -2.81
C SER A 163 -13.30 -10.56 -3.38
N LEU A 164 -12.47 -11.13 -2.52
CA LEU A 164 -11.38 -12.01 -2.93
C LEU A 164 -11.89 -13.16 -3.82
N THR A 165 -13.06 -13.74 -3.51
CA THR A 165 -13.72 -14.75 -4.35
C THR A 165 -14.06 -14.23 -5.74
N SER A 166 -14.67 -13.03 -5.83
CA SER A 166 -15.06 -12.46 -7.12
C SER A 166 -13.84 -12.09 -7.98
N ALA A 167 -12.81 -11.50 -7.37
CA ALA A 167 -11.57 -11.13 -8.06
C ALA A 167 -10.83 -12.37 -8.56
N SER A 168 -10.77 -13.43 -7.74
CA SER A 168 -10.18 -14.72 -8.15
C SER A 168 -10.90 -15.33 -9.35
N LYS A 169 -12.24 -15.32 -9.35
CA LYS A 169 -13.03 -15.83 -10.46
C LYS A 169 -12.85 -15.01 -11.74
N GLU A 170 -12.79 -13.69 -11.62
CA GLU A 170 -12.71 -12.77 -12.76
C GLU A 170 -11.31 -12.77 -13.40
N THR A 171 -10.26 -12.77 -12.58
CA THR A 171 -8.87 -12.76 -13.06
C THR A 171 -8.31 -14.15 -13.38
N GLY A 172 -8.93 -15.20 -12.86
CA GLY A 172 -8.40 -16.57 -12.88
C GLY A 172 -7.21 -16.80 -11.95
N ILE A 173 -6.80 -15.79 -11.17
CA ILE A 173 -5.70 -15.91 -10.20
C ILE A 173 -6.23 -16.59 -8.95
N GLY A 174 -5.44 -17.51 -8.37
CA GLY A 174 -5.83 -18.20 -7.13
C GLY A 174 -6.00 -17.23 -5.96
N ALA A 175 -7.05 -17.41 -5.16
CA ALA A 175 -7.42 -16.53 -4.05
C ALA A 175 -6.27 -16.26 -3.07
N ALA A 176 -5.48 -17.28 -2.71
CA ALA A 176 -4.32 -17.10 -1.81
C ALA A 176 -3.25 -16.15 -2.38
N VAL A 177 -2.99 -16.22 -3.70
CA VAL A 177 -2.02 -15.33 -4.37
C VAL A 177 -2.55 -13.90 -4.42
N LEU A 178 -3.84 -13.73 -4.73
CA LEU A 178 -4.48 -12.42 -4.68
C LEU A 178 -4.45 -11.83 -3.28
N ASP A 179 -4.70 -12.63 -2.25
CA ASP A 179 -4.69 -12.18 -0.86
C ASP A 179 -3.32 -11.67 -0.44
N ASP A 180 -2.27 -12.42 -0.79
CA ASP A 180 -0.87 -12.06 -0.57
C ASP A 180 -0.54 -10.70 -1.22
N PHE A 181 -0.85 -10.52 -2.51
CA PHE A 181 -0.58 -9.26 -3.23
C PHE A 181 -1.41 -8.08 -2.73
N LEU A 182 -2.70 -8.27 -2.47
CA LEU A 182 -3.58 -7.22 -1.97
C LEU A 182 -3.23 -6.82 -0.55
N THR A 183 -2.80 -7.75 0.30
CA THR A 183 -2.28 -7.46 1.63
C THR A 183 -0.97 -6.70 1.55
N GLU A 184 -0.01 -7.12 0.70
CA GLU A 184 1.26 -6.42 0.51
C GLU A 184 1.05 -5.00 -0.01
N ALA A 185 0.09 -4.81 -0.92
CA ALA A 185 -0.25 -3.50 -1.47
C ALA A 185 -1.03 -2.61 -0.50
N GLY A 186 -1.55 -3.16 0.61
CA GLY A 186 -2.25 -2.43 1.66
C GLY A 186 -3.78 -2.37 1.51
N ALA A 187 -4.37 -3.16 0.61
CA ALA A 187 -5.82 -3.29 0.49
C ALA A 187 -6.43 -4.02 1.71
N PHE A 188 -5.67 -4.94 2.29
CA PHE A 188 -6.06 -5.69 3.48
C PHE A 188 -5.05 -5.52 4.61
N ALA A 189 -5.55 -5.64 5.84
CA ALA A 189 -4.67 -5.72 7.01
C ALA A 189 -3.93 -7.07 7.03
N PRO A 190 -2.65 -7.12 7.45
CA PRO A 190 -1.95 -8.38 7.66
C PRO A 190 -2.70 -9.29 8.64
N GLY A 191 -2.95 -10.54 8.24
CA GLY A 191 -3.66 -11.52 9.07
C GLY A 191 -5.18 -11.32 9.14
N ASP A 192 -5.76 -10.54 8.22
CA ASP A 192 -7.21 -10.40 8.09
C ASP A 192 -7.87 -11.77 7.84
N ALA A 193 -8.58 -12.24 8.89
CA ALA A 193 -9.19 -13.56 8.99
C ALA A 193 -10.61 -13.65 8.40
N ARG A 194 -11.11 -12.57 7.77
CA ARG A 194 -12.40 -12.60 7.09
C ARG A 194 -12.37 -13.65 5.97
N ALA A 195 -13.47 -14.38 5.82
CA ALA A 195 -13.62 -15.33 4.73
C ALA A 195 -13.54 -14.62 3.37
N ASP A 196 -13.00 -15.29 2.34
CA ASP A 196 -12.75 -14.74 1.00
C ASP A 196 -13.95 -13.98 0.40
N ALA A 197 -15.16 -14.48 0.63
CA ALA A 197 -16.38 -13.85 0.12
C ALA A 197 -16.69 -12.49 0.79
N ARG A 198 -16.26 -12.30 2.04
CA ARG A 198 -16.45 -11.05 2.83
C ARG A 198 -15.23 -10.14 2.83
N LYS A 199 -14.08 -10.65 2.42
CA LYS A 199 -12.83 -9.87 2.31
C LYS A 199 -12.91 -9.03 1.03
N THR A 200 -13.45 -7.82 1.17
CA THR A 200 -13.81 -6.93 0.07
C THR A 200 -12.89 -5.71 -0.05
N PHE A 201 -12.75 -5.19 -1.26
CA PHE A 201 -11.92 -4.03 -1.61
C PHE A 201 -12.51 -3.30 -2.82
N ASP A 202 -12.17 -2.01 -2.95
CA ASP A 202 -12.59 -1.17 -4.08
C ASP A 202 -11.99 -1.68 -5.40
N ALA A 203 -12.86 -2.01 -6.36
CA ALA A 203 -12.45 -2.62 -7.60
C ALA A 203 -11.57 -1.68 -8.43
N LYS A 204 -11.93 -0.39 -8.50
CA LYS A 204 -11.24 0.59 -9.35
C LYS A 204 -9.90 1.01 -8.76
N ALA A 205 -9.85 1.26 -7.45
CA ALA A 205 -8.64 1.69 -6.76
C ALA A 205 -7.53 0.64 -6.85
N TRP A 206 -7.89 -0.64 -6.82
CA TRP A 206 -6.94 -1.77 -6.82
C TRP A 206 -6.81 -2.48 -8.18
N GLN A 207 -7.49 -2.00 -9.22
CA GLN A 207 -7.42 -2.59 -10.57
C GLN A 207 -5.98 -2.73 -11.08
N HIS A 208 -5.14 -1.73 -10.81
CA HIS A 208 -3.72 -1.75 -11.20
C HIS A 208 -2.94 -2.94 -10.62
N VAL A 209 -3.30 -3.42 -9.43
CA VAL A 209 -2.69 -4.63 -8.84
C VAL A 209 -3.18 -5.87 -9.56
N LEU A 210 -4.49 -5.94 -9.85
CA LEU A 210 -5.09 -7.07 -10.57
C LEU A 210 -4.51 -7.20 -11.99
N ASP A 211 -4.27 -6.08 -12.67
CA ASP A 211 -3.69 -6.04 -14.01
C ASP A 211 -2.18 -6.40 -14.01
N GLU A 212 -1.48 -6.08 -12.92
CA GLU A 212 -0.04 -6.35 -12.79
C GLU A 212 0.26 -7.83 -12.58
N ILE A 213 -0.48 -8.51 -11.69
CA ILE A 213 -0.16 -9.89 -11.27
C ILE A 213 0.02 -10.86 -12.46
N PRO A 214 -0.86 -10.88 -13.49
CA PRO A 214 -0.70 -11.76 -14.65
C PRO A 214 0.57 -11.51 -15.47
N THR A 215 1.15 -10.31 -15.37
CA THR A 215 2.37 -9.95 -16.13
C THR A 215 3.65 -10.43 -15.44
N LEU A 216 3.57 -10.85 -14.18
CA LEU A 216 4.73 -11.26 -13.41
C LEU A 216 5.24 -12.63 -13.86
N VAL A 217 6.56 -12.76 -13.85
CA VAL A 217 7.25 -13.95 -14.37
C VAL A 217 8.13 -14.61 -13.32
N GLY A 218 8.34 -15.92 -13.51
CA GLY A 218 9.30 -16.69 -12.74
C GLY A 218 10.76 -16.39 -13.13
N PRO A 219 11.72 -16.83 -12.29
CA PRO A 219 13.15 -16.60 -12.54
C PRO A 219 13.65 -17.08 -13.92
N ILE A 220 13.08 -18.17 -14.45
CA ILE A 220 13.48 -18.74 -15.76
C ILE A 220 13.13 -17.76 -16.89
N ALA A 221 11.92 -17.23 -16.88
CA ALA A 221 11.43 -16.33 -17.92
C ALA A 221 12.14 -14.97 -17.86
N LEU A 222 12.36 -14.41 -16.65
CA LEU A 222 13.17 -13.19 -16.50
C LEU A 222 14.57 -13.38 -17.08
N ARG A 223 15.25 -14.46 -16.70
CA ARG A 223 16.61 -14.78 -17.20
C ARG A 223 16.68 -14.89 -18.71
N LYS A 224 15.68 -15.52 -19.33
CA LYS A 224 15.60 -15.61 -20.80
C LYS A 224 15.39 -14.22 -21.42
N ALA A 225 14.55 -13.39 -20.82
CA ALA A 225 14.27 -12.04 -21.31
C ALA A 225 15.49 -11.11 -21.23
N ILE A 226 16.26 -11.18 -20.15
CA ILE A 226 17.43 -10.30 -19.94
C ILE A 226 18.76 -10.92 -20.37
N GLY A 227 18.76 -12.14 -20.90
CA GLY A 227 19.99 -12.86 -21.26
C GLY A 227 20.95 -13.06 -20.08
N ALA A 228 20.45 -13.58 -18.96
CA ALA A 228 21.24 -13.82 -17.74
C ALA A 228 21.25 -15.30 -17.30
N THR A 229 22.37 -15.72 -16.70
CA THR A 229 22.49 -17.01 -16.02
C THR A 229 21.80 -17.00 -14.65
N LEU A 230 21.66 -18.17 -14.01
CA LEU A 230 21.04 -18.25 -12.67
C LEU A 230 21.93 -17.57 -11.61
N ALA A 231 23.24 -17.77 -11.71
CA ALA A 231 24.21 -17.15 -10.81
C ALA A 231 24.19 -15.62 -10.95
N GLU A 232 24.02 -15.12 -12.17
CA GLU A 232 23.87 -13.68 -12.45
C GLU A 232 22.63 -13.10 -11.80
N LEU A 233 21.45 -13.70 -12.04
CA LEU A 233 20.22 -13.23 -11.40
C LEU A 233 20.32 -13.28 -9.86
N ASN A 234 20.91 -14.35 -9.31
CA ASN A 234 21.09 -14.46 -7.86
C ASN A 234 22.03 -13.39 -7.31
N GLY A 235 23.13 -13.06 -8.00
CA GLY A 235 24.04 -11.99 -7.61
C GLY A 235 23.38 -10.61 -7.68
N LEU A 236 22.63 -10.34 -8.77
CA LEU A 236 21.85 -9.12 -8.93
C LEU A 236 20.80 -8.96 -7.83
N LYS A 237 20.13 -10.06 -7.46
CA LYS A 237 19.16 -10.07 -6.35
C LYS A 237 19.83 -9.86 -5.00
N ALA A 238 20.91 -10.59 -4.72
CA ALA A 238 21.59 -10.57 -3.43
C ALA A 238 22.12 -9.18 -3.09
N ASP A 239 22.61 -8.46 -4.09
CA ASP A 239 23.16 -7.12 -3.93
C ASP A 239 22.13 -6.01 -4.18
N GLY A 240 20.83 -6.33 -4.32
CA GLY A 240 19.76 -5.34 -4.47
C GLY A 240 19.75 -4.57 -5.80
N VAL A 241 20.49 -5.04 -6.82
CA VAL A 241 20.51 -4.42 -8.15
C VAL A 241 19.22 -4.70 -8.91
N LEU A 242 18.72 -5.94 -8.81
CA LEU A 242 17.38 -6.30 -9.23
C LEU A 242 16.56 -6.71 -8.02
N VAL A 243 15.47 -6.01 -7.78
CA VAL A 243 14.57 -6.27 -6.66
C VAL A 243 13.30 -6.93 -7.19
N PRO A 244 12.90 -8.11 -6.68
CA PRO A 244 11.63 -8.70 -7.06
C PRO A 244 10.46 -7.81 -6.62
N ARG A 245 9.36 -7.85 -7.35
CA ARG A 245 8.12 -7.14 -7.01
C ARG A 245 7.61 -7.51 -5.62
N THR A 246 7.67 -8.79 -5.27
CA THR A 246 7.24 -9.31 -3.98
C THR A 246 8.31 -10.23 -3.40
N ASN A 247 8.44 -10.22 -2.08
CA ASN A 247 9.32 -11.13 -1.33
C ASN A 247 8.54 -12.26 -0.65
N ILE A 248 7.25 -12.41 -0.94
CA ILE A 248 6.41 -13.47 -0.39
C ILE A 248 6.90 -14.84 -0.92
N ALA A 249 7.33 -15.70 0.00
CA ALA A 249 8.04 -16.94 -0.33
C ALA A 249 7.19 -17.96 -1.11
N THR A 250 5.87 -17.91 -0.97
CA THR A 250 4.90 -18.78 -1.68
C THR A 250 4.76 -18.38 -3.15
N ILE A 251 5.10 -17.15 -3.53
CA ILE A 251 4.93 -16.63 -4.89
C ILE A 251 6.14 -17.01 -5.76
N LYS A 252 5.87 -17.87 -6.74
CA LYS A 252 6.91 -18.41 -7.66
C LYS A 252 7.28 -17.47 -8.81
N SER A 253 6.44 -16.47 -9.09
CA SER A 253 6.62 -15.50 -10.17
C SER A 253 6.71 -14.07 -9.63
N PRO A 254 7.81 -13.68 -8.97
CA PRO A 254 7.88 -12.39 -8.30
C PRO A 254 8.50 -11.28 -9.14
N TRP A 255 8.80 -11.49 -10.43
CA TRP A 255 9.61 -10.57 -11.21
C TRP A 255 8.82 -9.84 -12.30
N ARG A 256 9.15 -8.56 -12.52
CA ARG A 256 8.77 -7.85 -13.74
C ARG A 256 9.87 -7.98 -14.78
N ILE A 257 9.49 -8.26 -16.03
CA ILE A 257 10.44 -8.22 -17.14
C ILE A 257 10.95 -6.79 -17.36
N ALA A 258 10.07 -5.79 -17.20
CA ALA A 258 10.40 -4.38 -17.39
C ALA A 258 11.56 -3.92 -16.48
N ASP A 259 11.59 -4.33 -15.20
CA ASP A 259 12.68 -3.98 -14.28
C ASP A 259 14.03 -4.54 -14.78
N GLY A 260 14.01 -5.75 -15.35
CA GLY A 260 15.19 -6.36 -15.96
C GLY A 260 15.64 -5.69 -17.26
N GLN A 261 14.70 -5.28 -18.10
CA GLN A 261 14.99 -4.55 -19.34
C GLN A 261 15.53 -3.14 -19.06
N ALA A 262 14.96 -2.43 -18.09
CA ALA A 262 15.44 -1.13 -17.66
C ALA A 262 16.89 -1.19 -17.16
N LEU A 263 17.28 -2.25 -16.45
CA LEU A 263 18.67 -2.48 -16.07
C LEU A 263 19.57 -2.69 -17.30
N LEU A 264 19.12 -3.43 -18.31
CA LEU A 264 19.91 -3.61 -19.54
C LEU A 264 20.12 -2.28 -20.26
N GLU A 265 19.05 -1.52 -20.47
CA GLU A 265 19.12 -0.21 -21.13
C GLU A 265 20.05 0.76 -20.38
N GLU A 266 19.97 0.78 -19.05
CA GLU A 266 20.84 1.58 -18.21
C GLU A 266 22.32 1.18 -18.39
N LEU A 267 22.64 -0.11 -18.32
CA LEU A 267 24.01 -0.61 -18.47
C LEU A 267 24.53 -0.45 -19.91
N GLU A 268 23.68 -0.61 -20.93
CA GLU A 268 24.04 -0.36 -22.32
C GLU A 268 24.48 1.10 -22.55
N ALA A 269 23.86 2.06 -21.86
CA ALA A 269 24.25 3.47 -21.94
C ALA A 269 25.67 3.75 -21.41
N TYR A 270 26.20 2.94 -20.49
CA TYR A 270 27.57 3.04 -20.00
C TYR A 270 28.58 2.21 -20.81
N ALA A 271 28.11 1.26 -21.62
CA ALA A 271 28.96 0.23 -22.19
C ALA A 271 29.62 0.67 -23.50
N GLN A 272 30.91 0.39 -23.63
CA GLN A 272 31.63 0.49 -24.90
C GLN A 272 31.67 -0.88 -25.62
N PRO A 273 31.64 -0.93 -26.96
CA PRO A 273 31.83 -2.18 -27.68
C PRO A 273 33.21 -2.80 -27.38
N VAL A 274 33.24 -4.09 -27.06
CA VAL A 274 34.47 -4.86 -26.78
C VAL A 274 34.46 -6.13 -27.62
N ALA A 275 35.59 -6.43 -28.28
CA ALA A 275 35.74 -7.65 -29.07
C ALA A 275 35.77 -8.90 -28.15
N LEU A 276 35.31 -10.05 -28.65
CA LEU A 276 35.16 -11.24 -27.81
C LEU A 276 36.50 -11.77 -27.25
N ASP A 277 37.57 -11.61 -28.02
CA ASP A 277 38.93 -12.08 -27.72
C ASP A 277 39.83 -11.00 -27.09
N GLU A 278 39.28 -9.81 -26.79
CA GLU A 278 40.06 -8.73 -26.18
C GLU A 278 40.53 -9.15 -24.76
N PRO A 279 41.86 -9.24 -24.53
CA PRO A 279 42.39 -9.76 -23.27
C PRO A 279 42.13 -8.77 -22.11
N GLY A 280 41.86 -9.31 -20.92
CA GLY A 280 41.67 -8.53 -19.69
C GLY A 280 40.22 -8.20 -19.34
N TRP A 281 39.29 -8.38 -20.28
CA TRP A 281 37.85 -8.19 -20.08
C TRP A 281 37.15 -9.48 -19.65
N GLU A 282 36.51 -9.45 -18.49
CA GLU A 282 35.79 -10.60 -17.93
C GLU A 282 34.37 -10.22 -17.53
N THR A 283 33.46 -11.19 -17.50
CA THR A 283 32.08 -10.92 -17.07
C THR A 283 32.06 -10.43 -15.62
N ILE A 284 31.07 -9.59 -15.29
CA ILE A 284 30.90 -9.04 -13.93
C ILE A 284 30.91 -10.17 -12.87
N GLN A 285 30.30 -11.31 -13.17
CA GLN A 285 30.20 -12.45 -12.25
C GLN A 285 31.50 -13.23 -12.09
N LEU A 286 32.33 -13.34 -13.14
CA LEU A 286 33.66 -13.91 -13.02
C LEU A 286 34.56 -13.02 -12.16
N VAL A 287 34.50 -11.70 -12.37
CA VAL A 287 35.26 -10.75 -11.57
C VAL A 287 34.79 -10.73 -10.12
N HIS A 288 33.48 -10.74 -9.87
CA HIS A 288 32.91 -10.92 -8.54
C HIS A 288 33.48 -12.15 -7.83
N LYS A 289 33.43 -13.32 -8.49
CA LYS A 289 33.89 -14.59 -7.93
C LYS A 289 35.40 -14.61 -7.67
N ARG A 290 36.20 -14.07 -8.59
CA ARG A 290 37.66 -14.08 -8.48
C ARG A 290 38.18 -13.08 -7.46
N LEU A 291 37.62 -11.87 -7.46
CA LEU A 291 38.09 -10.80 -6.61
C LEU A 291 37.37 -10.73 -5.27
N ASP A 292 36.30 -11.52 -5.04
CA ASP A 292 35.45 -11.43 -3.86
C ASP A 292 34.95 -9.99 -3.66
N PHE A 293 34.34 -9.43 -4.70
CA PHE A 293 33.82 -8.06 -4.72
C PHE A 293 32.35 -8.06 -5.16
N PRO A 294 31.41 -7.50 -4.40
CA PRO A 294 29.98 -7.60 -4.71
C PRO A 294 29.64 -7.13 -6.12
N VAL A 295 28.72 -7.83 -6.80
CA VAL A 295 28.19 -7.45 -8.12
C VAL A 295 27.62 -6.04 -8.07
N GLY A 296 26.85 -5.73 -7.02
CA GLY A 296 26.33 -4.38 -6.80
C GLY A 296 27.43 -3.33 -6.62
N GLY A 297 28.57 -3.69 -5.99
CA GLY A 297 29.71 -2.79 -5.85
C GLY A 297 30.36 -2.47 -7.20
N ILE A 298 30.48 -3.46 -8.08
CA ILE A 298 30.98 -3.28 -9.45
C ILE A 298 30.03 -2.36 -10.24
N ILE A 299 28.73 -2.64 -10.21
CA ILE A 299 27.72 -1.86 -10.95
C ILE A 299 27.64 -0.42 -10.41
N ALA A 300 27.71 -0.22 -9.10
CA ALA A 300 27.75 1.13 -8.52
C ALA A 300 29.00 1.91 -8.94
N ALA A 301 30.16 1.25 -9.00
CA ALA A 301 31.39 1.89 -9.46
C ALA A 301 31.35 2.23 -10.96
N ILE A 302 30.68 1.43 -11.80
CA ILE A 302 30.39 1.78 -13.20
C ILE A 302 29.50 3.02 -13.28
N ARG A 303 28.39 3.04 -12.53
CA ARG A 303 27.46 4.19 -12.48
C ARG A 303 28.15 5.48 -12.05
N ALA A 304 29.13 5.38 -11.16
CA ALA A 304 29.94 6.50 -10.69
C ALA A 304 31.11 6.87 -11.63
N GLY A 305 31.30 6.14 -12.73
CA GLY A 305 32.38 6.37 -13.71
C GLY A 305 33.77 5.93 -13.24
N PHE A 306 33.86 5.15 -12.16
CA PHE A 306 35.15 4.64 -11.64
C PHE A 306 35.62 3.38 -12.35
N LEU A 307 34.73 2.64 -13.00
CA LEU A 307 35.02 1.44 -13.77
C LEU A 307 34.45 1.59 -15.18
N ARG A 308 35.19 1.10 -16.17
CA ARG A 308 34.73 1.01 -17.55
C ARG A 308 33.92 -0.26 -17.74
N LEU A 309 32.78 -0.11 -18.41
CA LEU A 309 31.93 -1.22 -18.79
C LEU A 309 32.08 -1.49 -20.28
N GLY A 310 32.29 -2.75 -20.63
CA GLY A 310 32.33 -3.25 -22.00
C GLY A 310 31.11 -4.10 -22.31
N LYS A 311 30.73 -4.14 -23.58
CA LYS A 311 29.67 -5.02 -24.11
C LYS A 311 30.23 -5.85 -25.27
N ARG A 312 30.19 -7.17 -25.11
CA ARG A 312 30.48 -8.12 -26.20
C ARG A 312 29.32 -8.12 -27.19
N SER A 313 29.58 -7.75 -28.43
CA SER A 313 28.56 -7.53 -29.47
C SER A 313 27.81 -8.80 -29.89
N ASP A 314 28.39 -9.97 -29.67
CA ASP A 314 27.84 -11.27 -30.04
C ASP A 314 27.14 -12.01 -28.87
N VAL A 315 27.22 -11.46 -27.65
CA VAL A 315 26.59 -12.03 -26.46
C VAL A 315 25.37 -11.21 -26.07
N PHE A 316 24.19 -11.81 -26.26
CA PHE A 316 22.91 -11.19 -25.90
C PHE A 316 22.76 -10.95 -24.39
N GLY A 317 22.18 -9.80 -24.04
CA GLY A 317 21.72 -9.49 -22.69
C GLY A 317 22.81 -9.29 -21.63
N TYR A 318 22.44 -9.42 -20.38
CA TYR A 318 23.27 -9.10 -19.22
C TYR A 318 24.60 -9.87 -19.22
N HIS A 319 24.60 -11.13 -19.66
CA HIS A 319 25.80 -11.98 -19.73
C HIS A 319 26.92 -11.38 -20.60
N GLY A 320 26.57 -10.53 -21.58
CA GLY A 320 27.54 -9.89 -22.47
C GLY A 320 28.29 -8.70 -21.86
N PHE A 321 27.92 -8.26 -20.66
CA PHE A 321 28.60 -7.17 -19.96
C PHE A 321 29.89 -7.65 -19.30
N VAL A 322 30.98 -6.94 -19.60
CA VAL A 322 32.32 -7.26 -19.16
C VAL A 322 33.01 -6.04 -18.55
N VAL A 323 33.92 -6.25 -17.62
CA VAL A 323 34.74 -5.22 -16.97
C VAL A 323 36.20 -5.63 -16.99
N GLU A 324 37.09 -4.66 -16.95
CA GLU A 324 38.53 -4.93 -16.94
C GLU A 324 38.98 -5.42 -15.55
N ALA A 325 39.46 -6.66 -15.49
CA ALA A 325 39.87 -7.35 -14.27
C ALA A 325 40.84 -6.55 -13.37
N THR A 326 41.84 -5.95 -14.01
CA THR A 326 42.92 -5.16 -13.41
C THR A 326 42.42 -3.85 -12.84
N GLU A 327 41.47 -3.21 -13.53
CA GLU A 327 40.82 -1.97 -13.11
C GLU A 327 39.97 -2.21 -11.87
N VAL A 328 39.15 -3.29 -11.86
CA VAL A 328 38.36 -3.66 -10.68
C VAL A 328 39.26 -4.03 -9.51
N SER A 329 40.36 -4.76 -9.74
CA SER A 329 41.33 -5.08 -8.68
C SER A 329 41.99 -3.83 -8.09
N SER A 330 42.40 -2.88 -8.96
CA SER A 330 42.99 -1.61 -8.55
C SER A 330 41.98 -0.74 -7.79
N PHE A 331 40.74 -0.70 -8.25
CA PHE A 331 39.64 -0.01 -7.58
C PHE A 331 39.41 -0.62 -6.20
N LYS A 332 39.23 -1.95 -6.13
CA LYS A 332 39.10 -2.68 -4.86
C LYS A 332 40.28 -2.41 -3.94
N ALA A 333 41.52 -2.33 -4.43
CA ALA A 333 42.68 -2.04 -3.59
C ALA A 333 42.73 -0.58 -3.09
N LYS A 334 42.21 0.38 -3.87
CA LYS A 334 42.10 1.79 -3.48
C LYS A 334 40.96 2.03 -2.47
N THR A 335 39.83 1.37 -2.67
CA THR A 335 38.69 1.40 -1.75
C THR A 335 38.85 0.43 -0.59
N ALA A 336 39.79 -0.53 -0.70
CA ALA A 336 40.13 -1.42 0.37
C ALA A 336 40.64 -0.59 1.56
N PRO A 337 40.07 -0.80 2.73
CA PRO A 337 40.45 -0.03 3.89
C PRO A 337 41.93 -0.23 4.25
N LYS A 338 42.65 0.88 4.42
CA LYS A 338 44.07 0.86 4.79
C LYS A 338 44.23 0.25 6.17
N ARG A 339 44.88 -0.91 6.29
CA ARG A 339 45.24 -1.50 7.59
C ARG A 339 46.50 -0.79 8.11
N LYS A 340 46.38 0.04 9.15
CA LYS A 340 47.54 0.62 9.86
C LYS A 340 47.59 0.13 11.33
N PRO A 341 48.79 0.02 11.92
CA PRO A 341 48.93 -0.09 13.36
C PRO A 341 48.37 1.17 14.05
N SER A 342 47.66 0.96 15.15
CA SER A 342 46.99 1.97 15.95
C SER A 342 47.97 2.90 16.66
N THR A 343 48.31 4.07 16.11
CA THR A 343 48.96 5.11 16.93
C THR A 343 48.93 6.55 16.40
N THR A 344 48.21 6.92 15.34
CA THR A 344 48.22 8.33 14.91
C THR A 344 47.33 9.21 15.81
N PRO A 345 47.85 10.26 16.48
CA PRO A 345 47.03 11.24 17.17
C PRO A 345 46.18 12.02 16.15
N GLY A 346 44.85 12.00 16.31
CA GLY A 346 43.90 12.69 15.42
C GLY A 346 42.92 11.79 14.65
N GLU A 347 43.01 10.47 14.77
CA GLU A 347 42.05 9.51 14.19
C GLU A 347 40.80 9.36 15.07
N VAL A 348 39.60 9.44 14.46
CA VAL A 348 38.32 9.17 15.14
C VAL A 348 37.78 7.80 14.74
N SER A 349 36.98 7.16 15.59
CA SER A 349 36.31 5.92 15.18
C SER A 349 35.22 6.22 14.16
N ALA A 350 35.00 5.31 13.21
CA ALA A 350 33.94 5.43 12.21
C ALA A 350 32.57 5.65 12.85
N ALA A 351 32.31 4.98 13.99
CA ALA A 351 31.08 5.18 14.76
C ALA A 351 31.00 6.55 15.46
N ALA A 352 32.13 7.17 15.82
CA ALA A 352 32.15 8.53 16.34
C ALA A 352 31.91 9.57 15.24
N PHE A 353 32.56 9.40 14.09
CA PHE A 353 32.35 10.25 12.93
C PHE A 353 30.91 10.15 12.39
N ALA A 354 30.38 8.95 12.21
CA ALA A 354 28.99 8.74 11.78
C ALA A 354 28.00 9.53 12.66
N ARG A 355 28.19 9.49 13.98
CA ARG A 355 27.37 10.24 14.92
C ARG A 355 27.53 11.76 14.79
N SER A 356 28.74 12.26 14.54
CA SER A 356 28.95 13.70 14.35
C SER A 356 28.31 14.22 13.07
N VAL A 357 28.21 13.39 12.02
CA VAL A 357 27.50 13.73 10.78
C VAL A 357 26.04 13.23 10.76
N GLY A 358 25.44 12.93 11.91
CA GLY A 358 24.01 12.64 12.01
C GLY A 358 23.57 11.25 11.52
N ILE A 359 24.50 10.34 11.21
CA ILE A 359 24.22 8.94 10.84
C ILE A 359 24.17 8.11 12.12
N ARG A 360 22.96 7.66 12.50
CA ARG A 360 22.73 6.99 13.79
C ARG A 360 22.76 5.45 13.72
N GLY A 361 22.66 4.86 12.54
CA GLY A 361 22.71 3.40 12.37
C GLY A 361 24.15 2.88 12.33
N LYS A 362 24.56 2.15 13.38
CA LYS A 362 25.91 1.55 13.47
C LYS A 362 26.21 0.62 12.28
N GLY A 363 25.23 -0.19 11.85
CA GLY A 363 25.39 -1.10 10.70
C GLY A 363 25.40 -0.38 9.35
N GLN A 364 24.66 0.73 9.23
CA GLN A 364 24.51 1.46 7.97
C GLN A 364 25.81 2.15 7.53
N PHE A 365 26.49 2.82 8.46
CA PHE A 365 27.77 3.46 8.15
C PHE A 365 28.89 2.42 7.94
N LEU A 366 28.82 1.27 8.61
CA LEU A 366 29.73 0.16 8.37
C LEU A 366 29.54 -0.43 6.98
N ALA A 367 28.29 -0.60 6.51
CA ALA A 367 28.01 -1.08 5.17
C ALA A 367 28.51 -0.13 4.07
N LEU A 368 28.58 1.19 4.34
CA LEU A 368 29.25 2.13 3.43
C LEU A 368 30.76 1.90 3.33
N ILE A 369 31.41 1.65 4.47
CA ILE A 369 32.85 1.37 4.53
C ILE A 369 33.16 0.03 3.86
N GLU A 370 32.41 -1.02 4.21
CA GLU A 370 32.59 -2.38 3.69
C GLU A 370 32.25 -2.47 2.20
N GLY A 371 31.27 -1.68 1.74
CA GLY A 371 30.93 -1.52 0.34
C GLY A 371 31.92 -0.65 -0.46
N GLY A 372 32.95 -0.07 0.19
CA GLY A 372 33.97 0.74 -0.46
C GLY A 372 33.51 2.14 -0.89
N TYR A 373 32.35 2.60 -0.42
CA TYR A 373 31.77 3.91 -0.76
C TYR A 373 32.45 5.07 -0.03
N THR A 374 33.03 4.80 1.15
CA THR A 374 33.83 5.76 1.91
C THR A 374 35.13 5.10 2.38
N PRO A 375 36.28 5.79 2.27
CA PRO A 375 37.54 5.24 2.79
C PRO A 375 37.50 5.20 4.32
N ALA A 376 38.08 4.14 4.89
CA ALA A 376 38.34 4.02 6.31
C ALA A 376 39.52 3.10 6.54
N MET A 377 39.99 3.00 7.77
CA MET A 377 41.11 2.15 8.17
C MET A 377 40.67 1.14 9.24
N LEU A 378 40.96 -0.15 9.02
CA LEU A 378 40.73 -1.17 10.04
C LEU A 378 41.93 -1.24 10.96
N VAL A 379 41.71 -0.88 12.22
CA VAL A 379 42.76 -0.76 13.23
C VAL A 379 42.49 -1.76 14.35
N VAL A 380 43.54 -2.43 14.85
CA VAL A 380 43.45 -3.23 16.08
C VAL A 380 43.74 -2.31 17.25
N ASN A 381 42.74 -2.08 18.10
CA ASN A 381 42.92 -1.28 19.31
C ASN A 381 43.94 -1.99 20.23
N PRO A 382 45.06 -1.35 20.62
CA PRO A 382 46.14 -2.00 21.36
C PRO A 382 45.72 -2.35 22.79
N THR A 383 44.73 -1.65 23.35
CA THR A 383 44.22 -1.86 24.70
C THR A 383 43.14 -2.95 24.75
N THR A 384 42.19 -2.93 23.81
CA THR A 384 41.05 -3.87 23.81
C THR A 384 41.25 -5.08 22.89
N ARG A 385 42.31 -5.07 22.06
CA ARG A 385 42.59 -6.02 20.96
C ARG A 385 41.45 -6.21 19.96
N ARG A 386 40.39 -5.39 20.04
CA ARG A 386 39.26 -5.44 19.11
C ARG A 386 39.61 -4.72 17.81
N ARG A 387 39.11 -5.25 16.70
CA ARG A 387 39.18 -4.58 15.40
C ARG A 387 38.15 -3.48 15.36
N GLU A 388 38.57 -2.27 15.07
CA GLU A 388 37.72 -1.09 14.99
C GLU A 388 38.03 -0.31 13.71
N TRP A 389 36.97 0.11 13.03
CA TRP A 389 37.05 1.02 11.91
C TRP A 389 37.35 2.43 12.41
N ARG A 390 38.42 3.06 11.92
CA ARG A 390 38.76 4.46 12.19
C ARG A 390 38.84 5.25 10.88
N MET A 391 38.76 6.56 10.99
CA MET A 391 38.89 7.49 9.86
C MET A 391 39.93 8.54 10.24
N SER A 392 40.89 8.76 9.34
CA SER A 392 41.83 9.87 9.40
C SER A 392 41.17 11.17 8.92
N ARG A 393 41.87 12.30 9.07
CA ARG A 393 41.40 13.58 8.53
C ARG A 393 41.22 13.52 7.01
N ASP A 394 42.09 12.82 6.30
CA ASP A 394 42.00 12.66 4.85
C ASP A 394 40.78 11.80 4.45
N ASP A 395 40.49 10.75 5.23
CA ASP A 395 39.31 9.90 4.99
C ASP A 395 38.01 10.67 5.22
N ILE A 396 37.99 11.52 6.26
CA ILE A 396 36.87 12.43 6.53
C ILE A 396 36.71 13.42 5.38
N ALA A 397 37.78 14.10 4.97
CA ALA A 397 37.73 15.05 3.85
C ALA A 397 37.24 14.38 2.55
N ALA A 398 37.66 13.15 2.27
CA ALA A 398 37.19 12.39 1.11
C ALA A 398 35.70 12.04 1.19
N PHE A 399 35.18 11.74 2.40
CA PHE A 399 33.74 11.59 2.61
C PHE A 399 33.01 12.92 2.38
N GLU A 400 33.47 14.00 3.00
CA GLU A 400 32.81 15.32 2.95
C GLU A 400 32.81 15.95 1.56
N THR A 401 33.79 15.58 0.72
CA THR A 401 33.86 15.99 -0.69
C THR A 401 32.74 15.38 -1.52
N ASN A 402 32.39 14.10 -1.26
CA ASN A 402 31.46 13.35 -2.10
C ASN A 402 30.04 13.28 -1.52
N TYR A 403 29.92 13.34 -0.19
CA TYR A 403 28.67 13.13 0.51
C TYR A 403 28.38 14.26 1.49
N THR A 404 27.09 14.42 1.78
CA THR A 404 26.61 15.34 2.79
C THR A 404 25.42 14.74 3.53
N THR A 405 25.24 15.15 4.77
CA THR A 405 24.06 14.83 5.58
C THR A 405 23.44 16.14 6.06
N PRO A 406 22.14 16.22 6.43
CA PRO A 406 21.52 17.48 6.84
C PRO A 406 22.26 18.24 7.95
N SER A 407 23.03 17.55 8.81
CA SER A 407 23.87 18.18 9.83
C SER A 407 25.07 18.94 9.25
N MET A 408 25.60 18.55 8.10
CA MET A 408 26.76 19.21 7.49
C MET A 408 26.39 20.58 6.91
N PRO A 409 25.35 20.75 6.05
CA PRO A 409 24.88 22.06 5.65
C PRO A 409 24.39 22.90 6.83
N SER A 410 23.82 22.29 7.88
CA SER A 410 23.45 23.02 9.09
C SER A 410 24.65 23.67 9.75
N ALA A 411 25.78 22.96 9.83
CA ALA A 411 27.05 23.50 10.33
C ALA A 411 27.67 24.53 9.37
N GLU A 412 27.48 24.39 8.06
CA GLU A 412 28.04 25.29 7.03
C GLU A 412 27.24 26.58 6.79
N THR A 413 25.93 26.55 7.07
CA THR A 413 24.98 27.63 6.76
C THR A 413 24.34 28.24 8.00
N GLY A 414 24.40 27.61 9.17
CA GLY A 414 23.66 28.06 10.35
C GLY A 414 22.15 27.74 10.31
N ALA A 415 21.62 27.30 9.17
CA ALA A 415 20.21 26.98 9.02
C ALA A 415 19.79 25.76 9.86
N HIS A 416 18.56 25.82 10.40
CA HIS A 416 18.00 24.76 11.23
C HIS A 416 17.76 23.46 10.43
N LEU A 417 17.99 22.30 11.05
CA LEU A 417 17.89 20.97 10.42
C LEU A 417 16.54 20.72 9.72
N ASN A 418 15.43 21.18 10.30
CA ASN A 418 14.10 21.02 9.68
C ASN A 418 13.95 21.87 8.42
N THR A 419 14.55 23.06 8.37
CA THR A 419 14.55 23.93 7.19
C THR A 419 15.32 23.26 6.06
N ILE A 420 16.52 22.73 6.35
CA ILE A 420 17.32 22.01 5.36
C ILE A 420 16.56 20.78 4.81
N ARG A 421 15.91 20.00 5.68
CA ARG A 421 15.09 18.86 5.25
C ARG A 421 13.91 19.28 4.38
N ALA A 422 13.23 20.36 4.73
CA ALA A 422 12.11 20.88 3.96
C ALA A 422 12.56 21.33 2.56
N VAL A 423 13.71 22.03 2.44
CA VAL A 423 14.24 22.46 1.15
C VAL A 423 14.74 21.26 0.33
N LEU A 424 15.43 20.29 0.93
CA LEU A 424 15.80 19.05 0.24
C LEU A 424 14.58 18.31 -0.32
N GLN A 425 13.47 18.32 0.43
CA GLN A 425 12.21 17.71 0.00
C GLN A 425 11.51 18.51 -1.11
N SER A 426 11.51 19.85 -1.03
CA SER A 426 10.90 20.71 -2.05
C SER A 426 11.65 20.63 -3.38
N GLU A 427 12.99 20.57 -3.32
CA GLU A 427 13.88 20.40 -4.47
C GLU A 427 13.97 18.93 -4.93
N ARG A 428 13.21 18.02 -4.31
CA ARG A 428 13.14 16.60 -4.63
C ARG A 428 14.50 15.89 -4.67
N VAL A 429 15.45 16.35 -3.86
CA VAL A 429 16.78 15.75 -3.77
C VAL A 429 16.66 14.41 -3.04
N GLN A 430 16.95 13.32 -3.76
CA GLN A 430 16.83 11.97 -3.21
C GLN A 430 18.04 11.62 -2.34
N PRO A 431 17.83 10.95 -1.20
CA PRO A 431 18.93 10.37 -0.42
C PRO A 431 19.76 9.42 -1.29
N PHE A 432 21.06 9.49 -1.15
CA PHE A 432 21.99 8.55 -1.73
C PHE A 432 21.80 7.17 -1.09
N ARG A 433 21.23 6.26 -1.86
CA ARG A 433 20.95 4.87 -1.47
C ARG A 433 21.70 3.93 -2.41
N PRO A 434 22.99 3.67 -2.16
CA PRO A 434 23.76 2.79 -3.03
C PRO A 434 23.16 1.38 -2.97
N ASN A 435 22.71 0.87 -4.13
CA ASN A 435 22.09 -0.46 -4.28
C ASN A 435 20.93 -0.73 -3.30
N GLY A 436 20.10 0.28 -3.03
CA GLY A 436 18.96 0.16 -2.12
C GLY A 436 19.32 0.12 -0.63
N LEU A 437 20.60 0.23 -0.27
CA LEU A 437 21.03 0.34 1.11
C LEU A 437 20.56 1.69 1.68
N ASP A 438 19.61 1.65 2.63
CA ASP A 438 19.18 2.85 3.34
C ASP A 438 20.18 3.18 4.45
N VAL A 439 21.03 4.18 4.19
CA VAL A 439 22.02 4.70 5.13
C VAL A 439 21.47 5.88 5.95
N GLY A 440 20.16 6.13 5.87
CA GLY A 440 19.53 7.32 6.43
C GLY A 440 19.69 8.54 5.52
N PRO A 441 19.68 9.76 6.09
CA PRO A 441 19.67 11.00 5.31
C PRO A 441 21.09 11.36 4.82
N LEU A 442 21.66 10.51 3.96
CA LEU A 442 22.90 10.74 3.24
C LEU A 442 22.55 11.20 1.83
N TYR A 443 23.26 12.19 1.29
CA TYR A 443 23.04 12.75 -0.04
C TYR A 443 24.38 12.94 -0.75
N LEU A 444 24.38 12.96 -2.08
CA LEU A 444 25.57 13.35 -2.83
C LEU A 444 25.80 14.86 -2.70
N ARG A 445 27.06 15.26 -2.54
CA ARG A 445 27.44 16.66 -2.29
C ARG A 445 26.98 17.58 -3.43
N ASN A 446 27.25 17.18 -4.67
CA ASN A 446 26.86 17.90 -5.89
C ASN A 446 25.35 18.15 -6.01
N ALA A 447 24.52 17.21 -5.55
CA ALA A 447 23.06 17.32 -5.59
C ALA A 447 22.51 18.31 -4.56
N VAL A 448 23.27 18.59 -3.49
CA VAL A 448 22.88 19.48 -2.39
C VAL A 448 23.53 20.86 -2.51
N GLU A 449 24.61 21.03 -3.29
CA GLU A 449 25.26 22.33 -3.52
C GLU A 449 24.31 23.47 -3.94
N PRO A 450 23.34 23.26 -4.87
CA PRO A 450 22.36 24.29 -5.21
C PRO A 450 21.49 24.70 -4.02
N VAL A 451 21.13 23.74 -3.17
CA VAL A 451 20.34 23.96 -1.94
C VAL A 451 21.13 24.76 -0.92
N VAL A 452 22.42 24.44 -0.71
CA VAL A 452 23.30 25.19 0.18
C VAL A 452 23.47 26.64 -0.30
N ALA A 453 23.63 26.85 -1.61
CA ALA A 453 23.72 28.19 -2.20
C ALA A 453 22.42 28.99 -1.99
N LEU A 454 21.26 28.35 -2.15
CA LEU A 454 19.95 28.96 -1.92
C LEU A 454 19.76 29.37 -0.45
N LEU A 455 20.15 28.52 0.50
CA LEU A 455 20.06 28.80 1.93
C LEU A 455 20.96 29.99 2.35
N LYS A 456 22.20 30.06 1.82
CA LYS A 456 23.11 31.19 2.07
C LYS A 456 22.60 32.51 1.48
N SER A 457 21.80 32.46 0.40
CA SER A 457 21.22 33.66 -0.21
C SER A 457 20.04 34.25 0.59
N GLN A 458 19.40 33.46 1.46
CA GLN A 458 18.26 33.91 2.26
C GLN A 458 18.63 34.50 3.63
N GLU A 459 19.81 34.20 4.18
CA GLU A 459 20.32 34.83 5.41
C GLU A 459 20.89 36.25 5.19
N GLY A 460 21.05 36.69 3.94
CA GLY A 460 21.54 38.02 3.58
C GLY A 460 20.48 39.11 3.46
N LYS A 461 19.26 38.91 4.00
CA LYS A 461 18.16 39.88 3.97
C LYS A 461 17.70 40.28 5.36
#